data_AF-A0A7C4M2E0-F1
#
_entry.id   AF-A0A7C4M2E0-F1
#
_cell.length_a   1.000
_cell.length_b   1.000
_cell.length_c   1.000
_cell.angle_alpha   90.00
_cell.angle_beta   90.00
_cell.angle_gamma   90.00
#
_symmetry.space_group_name_H-M   'P 1'
#
loop_
_entity.id
_entity.type
_entity.pdbx_description
1 polymer ?
#
loop_
_entity_poly.entity_id
_entity_poly.type
_entity_poly.pdbx_seq_one_letter_code
_entity_poly.pdbx_strand_id
1 'polypeptide(L)' 'MFGIGMPELIIILVIILIIFGAGKLPEIGSGIGKAIRNFKGAAEEDGKDKKTPEKIDDSKKT' A
#
# COMPACT_ATOMS: atom_id res chain seq x y z
N MET A 1 -3.13 -26.69 -19.57
CA MET A 1 -3.82 -26.68 -18.26
C MET A 1 -4.34 -25.28 -18.05
N PHE A 2 -5.66 -25.10 -18.11
CA PHE A 2 -6.31 -23.80 -18.05
C PHE A 2 -6.20 -23.30 -16.59
N GLY A 3 -5.25 -22.39 -16.36
CA GLY A 3 -5.10 -21.71 -15.07
C GLY A 3 -6.38 -20.95 -14.74
N ILE A 4 -6.57 -20.65 -13.46
CA ILE A 4 -7.68 -19.82 -12.98
C ILE A 4 -7.65 -18.51 -13.80
N GLY A 5 -8.65 -18.36 -14.67
CA GLY A 5 -8.80 -17.20 -15.52
C GLY A 5 -9.41 -16.04 -14.75
N MET A 6 -9.43 -14.87 -15.40
CA MET A 6 -10.15 -13.70 -14.89
C MET A 6 -11.63 -14.00 -14.58
N PRO A 7 -12.37 -14.80 -15.39
CA PRO A 7 -13.76 -15.15 -15.09
C PRO A 7 -13.93 -15.92 -13.79
N GLU A 8 -13.08 -16.92 -13.53
CA GLU A 8 -13.12 -17.74 -12.32
C GLU A 8 -12.81 -16.90 -11.07
N LEU A 9 -11.85 -15.98 -11.14
CA LEU A 9 -11.57 -15.04 -10.04
C LEU A 9 -12.76 -14.14 -9.72
N ILE A 10 -13.48 -13.67 -10.74
CA ILE A 10 -14.69 -12.83 -10.53
C ILE A 10 -15.78 -13.64 -9.83
N ILE A 11 -16.01 -14.89 -10.22
CA ILE A 11 -17.01 -15.76 -9.57
C ILE A 11 -16.65 -15.96 -8.09
N ILE A 12 -15.39 -16.25 -7.79
CA ILE A 12 -14.92 -16.41 -6.40
C ILE A 12 -15.10 -15.11 -5.62
N LEU A 13 -14.75 -13.96 -6.22
CA LEU A 13 -14.92 -12.65 -5.61
C LEU A 13 -16.40 -12.37 -5.28
N VAL A 14 -17.32 -12.70 -6.18
CA VAL A 14 -18.76 -12.53 -5.95
C VAL A 14 -19.23 -13.39 -4.78
N ILE A 15 -18.79 -14.64 -4.67
CA ILE A 15 -19.13 -15.51 -3.53
C ILE A 15 -18.63 -14.90 -2.21
N ILE A 16 -17.39 -14.43 -2.18
CA ILE A 16 -16.81 -13.74 -1.01
C ILE A 16 -17.63 -12.50 -0.67
N LEU A 17 -18.02 -11.70 -1.66
CA LEU A 17 -18.85 -10.51 -1.47
C LEU A 17 -20.23 -10.83 -0.90
N ILE A 18 -20.82 -11.97 -1.24
CA ILE A 18 -22.11 -12.40 -0.67
C ILE A 18 -21.94 -12.79 0.81
N ILE A 19 -20.87 -13.50 1.16
CA ILE A 19 -20.63 -13.94 2.53
C ILE A 19 -20.26 -12.78 3.45
N PHE A 20 -19.33 -11.93 3.01
CA PHE A 20 -18.79 -10.83 3.83
C PHE A 20 -19.52 -9.50 3.64
N GLY A 21 -20.24 -9.33 2.53
CA GLY A 21 -20.86 -8.07 2.11
C GLY A 21 -19.90 -7.16 1.35
N ALA A 22 -20.43 -6.39 0.38
CA ALA A 22 -19.64 -5.48 -0.46
C ALA A 22 -18.97 -4.34 0.33
N GLY A 23 -19.50 -3.98 1.49
CA GLY A 23 -18.93 -2.95 2.37
C GLY A 23 -17.69 -3.40 3.14
N LYS A 24 -17.47 -4.71 3.33
CA LYS A 24 -16.35 -5.19 4.18
C LYS A 24 -15.00 -5.21 3.49
N LEU A 25 -14.94 -5.40 2.16
CA LEU A 25 -13.69 -5.28 1.43
C LEU A 25 -13.04 -3.88 1.52
N PRO A 26 -13.75 -2.75 1.29
CA PRO A 26 -13.16 -1.43 1.41
C PRO A 26 -12.81 -1.07 2.87
N GLU A 27 -13.57 -1.58 3.85
CA GLU A 27 -13.29 -1.43 5.28
C GLU A 27 -11.93 -2.06 5.64
N ILE A 28 -11.74 -3.33 5.26
CA ILE A 28 -10.49 -4.08 5.48
C ILE A 28 -9.34 -3.47 4.65
N GLY A 29 -9.60 -3.15 3.38
CA GLY A 29 -8.61 -2.56 2.47
C GLY A 29 -8.09 -1.20 2.96
N SER A 30 -8.96 -0.38 3.56
CA SER A 30 -8.55 0.90 4.16
C SER A 30 -7.62 0.72 5.35
N GLY A 31 -7.87 -0.30 6.20
CA GLY A 31 -6.99 -0.63 7.32
C GLY A 31 -5.63 -1.15 6.84
N ILE A 32 -5.63 -2.12 5.92
CA ILE A 32 -4.41 -2.68 5.32
C ILE A 32 -3.62 -1.60 4.57
N GLY A 33 -4.27 -0.72 3.81
CA GLY A 33 -3.62 0.34 3.06
C GLY A 33 -2.90 1.35 3.96
N LYS A 34 -3.52 1.73 5.09
CA LYS A 34 -2.86 2.57 6.10
C LYS A 34 -1.65 1.85 6.73
N ALA A 35 -1.79 0.56 7.06
CA ALA A 35 -0.69 -0.23 7.60
C ALA A 35 0.48 -0.34 6.62
N ILE A 36 0.22 -0.64 5.34
CA ILE A 36 1.25 -0.71 4.29
C ILE A 36 1.91 0.66 4.10
N ARG A 37 1.14 1.76 4.09
CA ARG A 37 1.69 3.12 3.94
C ARG A 37 2.61 3.48 5.09
N ASN A 38 2.21 3.20 6.32
CA ASN A 38 3.02 3.47 7.52
C ASN A 38 4.27 2.58 7.53
N PHE A 39 4.14 1.29 7.20
CA PHE A 39 5.26 0.36 7.12
C PHE A 39 6.27 0.81 6.05
N LYS A 40 5.80 1.21 4.88
CA LYS A 40 6.66 1.73 3.82
C LYS A 40 7.35 3.04 4.23
N GLY A 41 6.63 3.94 4.89
CA GLY A 41 7.22 5.19 5.41
C GLY A 41 8.35 4.94 6.40
N ALA A 42 8.13 4.06 7.38
CA ALA A 42 9.15 3.67 8.36
C ALA A 42 10.34 2.94 7.70
N ALA A 43 10.08 2.03 6.76
CA ALA A 43 11.14 1.35 6.02
C ALA A 43 11.97 2.30 5.14
N GLU A 44 11.36 3.35 4.59
CA GLU A 44 12.07 4.41 3.86
C GLU A 44 12.86 5.33 4.79
N GLU A 45 12.42 5.56 6.03
CA GLU A 45 13.11 6.35 7.06
C GLU A 45 14.35 5.60 7.60
N ASP A 46 14.21 4.32 7.95
CA ASP A 46 15.32 3.43 8.32
C ASP A 46 16.35 3.28 7.17
N GLY A 47 15.90 3.38 5.92
CA GLY A 47 16.76 3.37 4.73
C GLY A 47 17.50 4.70 4.49
N LYS A 48 16.99 5.81 5.03
CA LYS A 48 17.56 7.16 4.88
C LYS A 48 18.63 7.47 5.94
N ASP A 49 18.63 6.81 7.09
CA ASP A 49 19.70 6.93 8.10
C ASP A 49 21.06 6.34 7.65
N LYS A 50 21.12 5.68 6.48
CA LYS A 50 22.38 5.27 5.84
C LYS A 50 22.86 6.24 4.75
N LYS A 51 22.24 7.40 4.58
CA LYS A 51 22.71 8.48 3.71
C LYS A 51 22.51 9.85 4.36
N THR A 52 23.50 10.31 5.09
CA THR A 52 23.76 11.76 5.18
C THR A 52 25.27 11.97 5.28
N PRO A 53 25.83 12.88 4.47
CA PRO A 53 25.99 14.23 5.00
C PRO A 53 25.56 15.34 4.04
N GLU A 54 24.80 16.29 4.61
CA GLU A 54 24.91 17.76 4.55
C GLU A 54 25.14 18.54 3.23
N LYS A 55 24.52 19.74 3.22
CA LYS A 55 24.69 20.95 2.39
C LYS A 55 23.81 20.99 1.12
N ILE A 56 23.02 22.03 0.86
CA ILE A 56 23.34 23.46 0.98
C ILE A 56 22.08 24.25 1.42
N ASP A 57 22.17 24.86 2.60
CA ASP A 57 21.62 26.19 2.84
C ASP A 57 22.71 27.17 2.36
N ASP A 58 22.40 28.01 1.37
CA ASP A 58 23.19 29.21 1.06
C ASP A 58 22.24 30.38 0.96
N SER A 59 22.27 31.19 2.01
CA SER A 59 21.69 32.52 2.10
C SER A 59 22.58 33.54 1.36
N LYS A 60 22.05 34.19 0.32
CA LYS A 60 22.43 35.56 -0.15
C LYS A 60 21.30 36.06 -1.06
N LYS A 61 20.45 37.01 -0.70
CA LYS A 61 20.74 38.46 -0.57
C LYS A 61 21.78 38.96 -1.57
N THR A 62 21.34 39.29 -2.78
CA THR A 62 21.69 40.49 -3.58
C THR A 62 20.87 40.49 -4.86
#